data_AF-A0A956B146-F1
#
_entry.id   AF-A0A956B146-F1
#
_cell.length_a   1.000
_cell.length_b   1.000
_cell.length_c   1.000
_cell.angle_alpha   90.00
_cell.angle_beta   90.00
_cell.angle_gamma   90.00
#
_symmetry.space_group_name_H-M   'P 1'
#
loop_
_entity.id
_entity.type
_entity.pdbx_description
1 polymer ?
#
loop_
_entity_poly.entity_id
_entity_poly.type
_entity_poly.pdbx_seq_one_letter_code
_entity_poly.pdbx_strand_id
1 'polypeptide(L)'
;MTPEALWPSARTETWVEAPARVFEDLGPIGAIRTVSNPTYPWGNCLVLPAPPTPAALPTWEAQHREVFPSPPQATPAFYWQAEAVSAELAAALAARGYHVVVEAPLVAPNAATRAPTLPKGIQLRPARTPVEWRALVDFRL
;
A
#
# COMPACT_ATOMS: atom_id res chain seq x y z
N MET A 1 42.09 10.58 44.33
CA MET A 1 41.33 11.34 43.32
C MET A 1 41.55 10.61 42.00
N THR A 2 40.61 9.75 41.64
CA THR A 2 40.65 8.91 40.44
C THR A 2 39.49 9.37 39.57
N PRO A 3 39.69 9.80 38.32
CA PRO A 3 38.57 10.04 37.42
C PRO A 3 38.14 8.70 36.82
N GLU A 4 37.10 8.11 37.41
CA GLU A 4 36.14 7.31 36.67
C GLU A 4 35.40 8.25 35.71
N ALA A 5 35.64 8.10 34.41
CA ALA A 5 34.73 8.56 33.39
C ALA A 5 34.31 7.34 32.59
N LEU A 6 33.14 6.84 32.97
CA LEU A 6 32.38 5.76 32.38
C LEU A 6 32.22 6.01 30.86
N TRP A 7 32.86 5.19 30.03
CA TRP A 7 32.36 5.01 28.67
C TRP A 7 30.95 4.43 28.77
N PRO A 8 29.92 5.03 28.13
CA PRO A 8 28.66 4.34 27.98
C PRO A 8 28.95 3.11 27.13
N SER A 9 28.62 1.93 27.68
CA SER A 9 28.68 0.66 26.98
C SER A 9 28.05 0.81 25.61
N ALA A 10 28.78 0.37 24.57
CA ALA A 10 28.26 0.34 23.21
C ALA A 10 26.94 -0.45 23.24
N ARG A 11 25.82 0.28 23.09
CA ARG A 11 24.52 -0.35 22.91
C ARG A 11 24.48 -0.82 21.47
N THR A 12 24.50 -2.13 21.28
CA THR A 12 24.17 -2.73 20.00
C THR A 12 22.67 -2.51 19.77
N GLU A 13 22.33 -1.43 19.09
CA GLU A 13 20.96 -1.18 18.63
C GLU A 13 20.76 -1.90 17.29
N THR A 14 19.84 -2.86 17.27
CA THR A 14 19.39 -3.51 16.04
C THR A 14 18.12 -2.82 15.58
N TRP A 15 18.21 -2.07 14.48
CA TRP A 15 17.07 -1.46 13.83
C TRP A 15 16.48 -2.45 12.85
N VAL A 16 15.25 -2.90 13.10
CA VAL A 16 14.47 -3.67 12.13
C VAL A 16 13.47 -2.71 11.52
N GLU A 17 13.72 -2.27 10.29
CA GLU A 17 12.68 -1.60 9.50
C GLU A 17 11.64 -2.65 9.11
N ALA A 18 10.47 -2.59 9.75
CA ALA A 18 9.33 -3.37 9.30
C ALA A 18 9.05 -3.04 7.82
N PRO A 19 8.68 -4.01 6.97
CA PRO A 19 8.41 -3.73 5.56
C PRO A 19 7.39 -2.60 5.45
N ALA A 20 7.66 -1.61 4.59
CA ALA A 20 6.77 -0.47 4.37
C ALA A 20 5.35 -0.88 3.94
N ARG A 21 5.17 -2.12 3.48
CA ARG A 21 3.88 -2.74 3.20
C ARG A 21 3.97 -4.23 3.52
N VAL A 22 3.14 -4.71 4.44
CA VAL A 22 3.05 -6.13 4.80
C VAL A 22 1.70 -6.66 4.31
N PHE A 23 1.73 -7.77 3.59
CA PHE A 23 0.53 -8.59 3.39
C PHE A 23 0.48 -9.61 4.52
N GLU A 24 -0.63 -9.63 5.25
CA GLU A 24 -0.92 -10.57 6.33
C GLU A 24 -2.08 -11.47 5.90
N ASP A 25 -1.88 -12.78 5.95
CA ASP A 25 -2.93 -13.77 5.73
C ASP A 25 -3.72 -13.96 7.02
N LEU A 26 -5.02 -13.66 6.99
CA LEU A 26 -5.94 -13.81 8.12
C LEU A 26 -6.87 -15.03 7.97
N GLY A 27 -6.57 -15.93 7.02
CA GLY A 27 -7.36 -17.09 6.67
C GLY A 27 -8.26 -16.83 5.45
N PRO A 28 -9.57 -16.58 5.63
CA PRO A 28 -10.48 -16.38 4.49
C PRO A 28 -10.28 -15.03 3.79
N ILE A 29 -9.51 -14.11 4.37
CA ILE A 29 -9.18 -12.78 3.82
C ILE A 29 -7.72 -12.45 4.11
N GLY A 30 -7.15 -11.52 3.34
CA GLY A 30 -5.86 -10.91 3.64
C GLY A 30 -6.00 -9.48 4.14
N ALA A 31 -4.94 -8.94 4.74
CA ALA A 31 -4.81 -7.54 5.10
C ALA A 31 -3.52 -6.97 4.54
N ILE A 32 -3.60 -5.81 3.90
CA ILE A 32 -2.44 -5.00 3.55
C ILE A 32 -2.27 -3.96 4.66
N ARG A 33 -1.07 -3.83 5.20
CA ARG A 33 -0.74 -2.86 6.27
C ARG A 33 0.48 -2.03 5.91
N THR A 34 0.35 -0.71 6.06
CA THR A 34 1.44 0.25 5.94
C THR A 34 1.45 1.09 7.21
N VAL A 35 2.17 0.57 8.22
CA VAL A 35 2.25 1.18 9.57
C VAL A 35 2.79 2.62 9.51
N SER A 36 3.72 2.88 8.60
CA SER A 36 4.33 4.20 8.41
C SER A 36 3.42 5.24 7.76
N ASN A 37 2.29 4.83 7.17
CA ASN A 37 1.30 5.72 6.55
C ASN A 37 -0.13 5.19 6.79
N PRO A 38 -0.66 5.33 8.01
CA PRO A 38 -1.92 4.73 8.42
C PRO A 38 -3.15 5.41 7.81
N THR A 39 -3.00 6.57 7.17
CA THR A 39 -4.08 7.28 6.49
C THR A 39 -4.21 6.92 5.01
N TYR A 40 -3.29 6.11 4.46
CA TYR A 40 -3.37 5.66 3.07
C TYR A 40 -4.31 4.45 2.94
N PRO A 41 -5.50 4.58 2.33
CA PRO A 41 -6.53 3.53 2.35
C PRO A 41 -6.08 2.26 1.63
N TRP A 42 -5.43 2.37 0.47
CA TRP A 42 -4.93 1.22 -0.29
C TRP A 42 -3.67 0.56 0.31
N GLY A 43 -3.04 1.22 1.28
CA GLY A 43 -2.00 0.64 2.14
C GLY A 43 -2.54 0.02 3.41
N ASN A 44 -3.84 0.16 3.70
CA ASN A 44 -4.51 -0.31 4.92
C ASN A 44 -5.91 -0.86 4.57
N CYS A 45 -5.94 -1.87 3.69
CA CYS A 45 -7.17 -2.45 3.13
C CYS A 45 -7.27 -3.96 3.37
N LEU A 46 -8.50 -4.48 3.30
CA LEU A 46 -8.75 -5.92 3.26
C LEU A 46 -8.70 -6.43 1.83
N VAL A 47 -8.06 -7.58 1.63
CA VAL A 47 -8.01 -8.33 0.38
C VAL A 47 -9.01 -9.48 0.48
N LEU A 48 -10.09 -9.39 -0.29
CA LEU A 48 -11.15 -10.39 -0.32
C LEU A 48 -10.88 -11.42 -1.43
N PRO A 49 -11.23 -12.70 -1.23
CA PRO A 49 -11.02 -13.75 -2.23
C PRO A 49 -11.97 -13.62 -3.43
N ALA A 50 -13.08 -12.88 -3.28
CA ALA A 50 -14.10 -12.67 -4.29
C ALA A 50 -14.85 -11.34 -4.03
N PRO A 51 -15.60 -10.81 -5.01
CA PRO A 51 -16.49 -9.67 -4.78
C PRO A 51 -17.47 -9.95 -3.63
N PRO A 52 -17.67 -9.01 -2.70
CA PRO A 52 -18.67 -9.17 -1.66
C PRO A 52 -20.08 -9.11 -2.25
N THR A 53 -21.04 -9.78 -1.62
CA THR A 53 -22.46 -9.50 -1.92
C THR A 53 -22.87 -8.19 -1.24
N PRO A 54 -23.89 -7.48 -1.76
CA PRO A 54 -24.44 -6.29 -1.10
C PRO A 54 -24.78 -6.52 0.38
N ALA A 55 -25.33 -7.71 0.71
CA ALA A 55 -25.70 -8.10 2.06
C ALA A 55 -24.49 -8.29 3.00
N ALA A 56 -23.31 -8.62 2.46
CA ALA A 56 -22.10 -8.86 3.25
C ALA A 56 -21.32 -7.58 3.57
N LEU A 57 -21.60 -6.45 2.91
CA LEU A 57 -20.86 -5.19 3.11
C LEU A 57 -20.77 -4.74 4.58
N PRO A 58 -21.84 -4.77 5.41
CA PRO A 58 -21.74 -4.39 6.81
C PRO A 58 -20.78 -5.28 7.62
N THR A 59 -20.72 -6.58 7.29
CA THR A 59 -19.79 -7.52 7.92
C THR A 59 -18.34 -7.17 7.58
N TRP A 60 -18.05 -6.87 6.32
CA TRP A 60 -16.69 -6.50 5.90
C TRP A 60 -16.24 -5.17 6.49
N GLU A 61 -17.14 -4.21 6.65
CA GLU A 61 -16.84 -2.95 7.36
C GLU A 61 -16.57 -3.14 8.85
N ALA A 62 -17.28 -4.07 9.50
CA ALA A 62 -16.99 -4.42 10.88
C ALA A 62 -15.61 -5.08 11.01
N GLN A 63 -15.29 -6.01 10.13
CA GLN A 63 -13.98 -6.66 10.10
C GLN A 63 -12.86 -5.71 9.75
N HIS A 64 -13.06 -4.76 8.83
CA HIS A 64 -12.07 -3.72 8.56
C HIS A 64 -11.76 -2.92 9.82
N ARG A 65 -12.78 -2.50 10.58
CA ARG A 65 -12.57 -1.79 11.85
C ARG A 65 -11.86 -2.62 12.92
N GLU A 66 -12.12 -3.93 12.96
CA GLU A 66 -11.42 -4.85 13.87
C GLU A 66 -9.94 -4.99 13.50
N VAL A 67 -9.65 -5.11 12.20
CA VAL A 67 -8.29 -5.26 11.66
C VAL A 67 -7.52 -3.95 11.72
N PHE A 68 -8.17 -2.80 11.55
CA PHE A 68 -7.58 -1.45 11.49
C PHE A 68 -8.22 -0.51 12.53
N PRO A 69 -7.96 -0.73 13.84
CA PRO A 69 -8.65 0.00 14.91
C PRO A 69 -8.24 1.47 15.07
N SER A 70 -7.16 1.92 14.42
CA SER A 70 -6.62 3.28 14.54
C SER A 70 -5.82 3.66 13.28
N PRO A 71 -5.89 4.90 12.79
CA PRO A 71 -6.67 6.03 13.28
C PRO A 71 -8.14 6.02 12.78
N PRO A 72 -9.07 6.72 13.47
CA PRO A 72 -10.51 6.73 13.18
C PRO A 72 -10.93 7.31 11.81
N GLN A 73 -9.96 7.69 10.96
CA GLN A 73 -10.18 8.26 9.63
C GLN A 73 -9.84 7.30 8.49
N ALA A 74 -9.41 6.06 8.78
CA ALA A 74 -9.20 5.08 7.74
C ALA A 74 -10.54 4.77 7.07
N THR A 75 -10.76 5.34 5.88
CA THR A 75 -11.89 4.97 5.03
C THR A 75 -11.76 3.48 4.74
N PRO A 76 -12.78 2.65 5.04
CA PRO A 76 -12.69 1.24 4.77
C PRO A 76 -12.37 1.03 3.30
N ALA A 77 -11.38 0.19 3.03
CA ALA A 77 -10.94 -0.12 1.68
C ALA A 77 -10.90 -1.62 1.52
N PHE A 78 -11.41 -2.07 0.38
CA PHE A 78 -11.54 -3.47 0.04
C PHE A 78 -10.98 -3.66 -1.37
N TYR A 79 -10.17 -4.69 -1.54
CA TYR A 79 -9.62 -5.08 -2.81
C TYR A 79 -10.01 -6.53 -3.11
N TRP A 80 -10.42 -6.80 -4.34
CA TRP A 80 -10.68 -8.14 -4.83
C TRP A 80 -10.37 -8.21 -6.32
N GLN A 81 -10.16 -9.42 -6.83
CA GLN A 81 -10.04 -9.66 -8.26
C GLN A 81 -11.38 -10.09 -8.84
N ALA A 82 -11.79 -9.46 -9.94
CA ALA A 82 -12.95 -9.84 -10.73
C ALA A 82 -12.84 -9.28 -12.15
N GLU A 83 -13.51 -9.91 -13.10
CA GLU A 83 -13.60 -9.38 -14.47
C GLU A 83 -14.45 -8.10 -14.54
N ALA A 84 -15.48 -8.01 -13.71
CA ALA A 84 -16.36 -6.86 -13.61
C ALA A 84 -17.03 -6.77 -12.22
N VAL A 85 -17.52 -5.59 -11.87
CA VAL A 85 -18.38 -5.35 -10.72
C VAL A 85 -19.84 -5.34 -11.20
N SER A 86 -20.72 -6.10 -10.54
CA SER A 86 -22.15 -6.10 -10.90
C SER A 86 -22.79 -4.74 -10.61
N ALA A 87 -23.81 -4.36 -11.40
CA ALA A 87 -24.52 -3.09 -11.19
C ALA A 87 -25.17 -3.01 -9.80
N GLU A 88 -25.68 -4.14 -9.29
CA GLU A 88 -26.25 -4.24 -7.95
C GLU A 88 -25.21 -3.94 -6.86
N LEU A 89 -24.03 -4.56 -6.95
CA LEU A 89 -22.95 -4.33 -6.00
C LEU A 89 -22.43 -2.89 -6.10
N ALA A 90 -22.25 -2.37 -7.31
CA ALA A 90 -21.84 -0.98 -7.53
C ALA A 90 -22.83 0.01 -6.90
N ALA A 91 -24.14 -0.20 -7.08
CA ALA A 91 -25.19 0.62 -6.48
C ALA A 91 -25.19 0.51 -4.94
N ALA A 92 -25.01 -0.69 -4.39
CA ALA A 92 -24.93 -0.91 -2.94
C ALA A 92 -23.70 -0.22 -2.32
N LEU A 93 -22.55 -0.28 -2.99
CA LEU A 93 -21.32 0.43 -2.59
C LEU A 93 -21.52 1.95 -2.64
N ALA A 94 -22.07 2.47 -3.75
CA ALA A 94 -22.34 3.90 -3.91
C ALA A 94 -23.32 4.44 -2.86
N ALA A 95 -24.39 3.70 -2.55
CA ALA A 95 -25.35 4.05 -1.50
C ALA A 95 -24.72 4.15 -0.10
N ARG A 96 -23.55 3.53 0.10
CA ARG A 96 -22.75 3.59 1.33
C ARG A 96 -21.58 4.57 1.25
N GLY A 97 -21.46 5.32 0.15
CA GLY A 97 -20.43 6.33 -0.05
C GLY A 97 -19.10 5.81 -0.59
N TYR A 98 -19.02 4.56 -1.03
CA TYR A 98 -17.79 4.02 -1.65
C TYR A 98 -17.62 4.52 -3.07
N HIS A 99 -16.36 4.76 -3.43
CA HIS A 99 -15.93 4.94 -4.82
C HIS A 99 -15.39 3.61 -5.35
N VAL A 100 -15.98 3.10 -6.43
CA VAL A 100 -15.50 1.90 -7.11
C VAL A 100 -14.46 2.30 -8.14
N VAL A 101 -13.26 1.75 -8.03
CA VAL A 101 -12.18 1.91 -9.00
C VAL A 101 -11.93 0.55 -9.65
N VAL A 102 -11.92 0.52 -10.98
CA VAL A 102 -11.57 -0.67 -11.75
C VAL A 102 -10.19 -0.44 -12.34
N GLU A 103 -9.23 -1.26 -11.93
CA GLU A 103 -7.86 -1.23 -12.42
C GLU A 103 -7.59 -2.49 -13.24
N ALA A 104 -7.08 -2.32 -14.46
CA ALA A 104 -6.62 -3.42 -15.30
C ALA A 104 -5.08 -3.44 -15.26
N PRO A 105 -4.45 -4.36 -14.51
CA PRO A 105 -3.00 -4.43 -14.47
C PRO A 105 -2.47 -4.85 -15.83
N LEU A 106 -1.60 -4.02 -16.41
CA LEU A 106 -0.84 -4.38 -17.61
C LEU A 106 0.42 -5.11 -17.18
N VAL A 107 0.40 -6.43 -17.30
CA VAL A 107 1.56 -7.28 -16.97
C VAL A 107 2.31 -7.63 -18.24
N ALA A 108 3.55 -7.15 -18.35
CA ALA A 108 4.48 -7.62 -19.36
C ALA A 108 5.28 -8.80 -18.78
N PRO A 109 5.35 -9.96 -19.43
CA PRO A 109 6.30 -10.99 -19.03
C PRO A 109 7.73 -10.42 -19.13
N ASN A 110 8.61 -10.76 -18.18
CA ASN A 110 9.96 -10.17 -18.09
C ASN A 110 10.76 -10.20 -19.40
N ALA A 111 10.53 -11.18 -20.27
CA ALA A 111 11.21 -11.30 -21.57
C ALA A 111 10.68 -10.34 -22.67
N ALA A 112 9.57 -9.65 -22.42
CA ALA A 112 8.92 -8.76 -23.39
C ALA A 112 9.28 -7.27 -23.22
N THR A 113 9.99 -6.89 -22.15
CA THR A 113 10.40 -5.50 -21.96
C THR A 113 11.66 -5.22 -22.78
N ARG A 114 11.52 -4.38 -23.80
CA ARG A 114 12.65 -3.87 -24.58
C ARG A 114 13.13 -2.54 -23.99
N ALA A 115 14.44 -2.31 -24.03
CA ALA A 115 14.99 -1.01 -23.69
C ALA A 115 14.37 0.06 -24.61
N PRO A 116 13.96 1.22 -24.07
CA PRO A 116 13.39 2.28 -24.89
C PRO A 116 14.45 2.86 -25.81
N THR A 117 14.05 3.24 -27.03
CA THR A 117 14.88 4.08 -27.89
C THR A 117 14.82 5.52 -27.37
N LEU A 118 15.97 6.06 -26.95
CA LEU A 118 16.04 7.42 -26.42
C LEU A 118 16.26 8.44 -27.54
N PRO A 119 15.58 9.60 -27.51
CA PRO A 119 15.89 10.71 -28.40
C PRO A 119 17.34 11.19 -28.24
N LYS A 120 17.91 11.79 -29.29
CA LYS A 120 19.28 12.32 -29.26
C LYS A 120 19.43 13.33 -28.12
N GLY A 121 20.46 13.15 -27.30
CA GLY A 121 20.76 14.04 -26.16
C GLY A 121 20.03 13.68 -24.87
N ILE A 122 19.14 12.69 -24.87
CA ILE A 122 18.47 12.21 -23.66
C ILE A 122 19.21 10.99 -23.10
N GLN A 123 19.41 11.00 -21.78
CA GLN A 123 20.01 9.89 -21.04
C GLN A 123 19.05 9.42 -19.94
N LEU A 124 18.92 8.10 -19.79
CA LEU A 124 18.20 7.47 -18.70
C LEU A 124 19.21 6.88 -17.71
N ARG A 125 19.08 7.24 -16.43
CA ARG A 125 19.95 6.72 -15.35
C ARG A 125 19.17 6.58 -14.04
N PRO A 126 19.54 5.63 -13.17
CA PRO A 126 18.96 5.55 -11.83
C PRO A 126 19.28 6.79 -10.98
N ALA A 127 18.33 7.21 -10.14
CA ALA A 127 18.60 8.12 -9.03
C ALA A 127 19.30 7.34 -7.90
N ARG A 128 20.39 7.88 -7.36
CA ARG A 128 21.23 7.22 -6.35
C ARG A 128 21.44 8.06 -5.10
N THR A 129 21.15 9.36 -5.16
CA THR A 129 21.37 10.30 -4.06
C THR A 129 20.07 10.97 -3.63
N PRO A 130 19.97 11.46 -2.37
CA PRO A 130 18.81 12.21 -1.90
C PRO A 130 18.50 13.45 -2.74
N VAL A 131 19.53 14.11 -3.28
CA VAL A 131 19.38 15.29 -4.15
C VAL A 131 18.73 14.89 -5.49
N GLU A 132 19.14 13.78 -6.08
CA GLU A 132 18.51 13.27 -7.31
C GLU A 132 17.07 12.84 -7.09
N TRP A 133 16.79 12.20 -5.96
CA TRP A 133 15.41 11.86 -5.56
C TRP A 133 14.56 13.09 -5.35
N ARG A 134 15.09 14.13 -4.70
CA ARG A 134 14.41 15.41 -4.53
C ARG A 134 14.07 16.05 -5.87
N ALA A 135 15.03 16.07 -6.79
CA ALA A 135 14.83 16.60 -8.14
C ALA A 135 13.71 15.87 -8.90
N LEU A 136 13.58 14.54 -8.74
CA LEU A 136 12.47 13.78 -9.34
C LEU A 136 11.10 14.13 -8.73
N VAL A 137 11.03 14.33 -7.42
CA VAL A 137 9.78 14.71 -6.73
C VAL A 137 9.35 16.14 -7.08
N ASP A 138 10.32 17.04 -7.21
CA ASP A 138 10.07 18.44 -7.52
C ASP A 138 9.79 18.66 -9.01
N PHE A 139 10.12 17.68 -9.86
CA PHE A 139 9.80 17.70 -11.28
C PHE A 139 8.29 17.60 -11.51
N ARG A 140 7.68 18.73 -11.83
CA ARG A 140 6.27 18.85 -12.22
C ARG A 140 6.22 18.97 -13.75
N LEU A 141 5.55 18.03 -14.42
CA LEU A 141 5.20 18.12 -15.85
C LEU A 141 3.97 19.03 -16.04
#